data_AF-A0A7J4N533-F1
#
_entry.id   AF-A0A7J4N533-F1
#
_cell.length_a   1.000
_cell.length_b   1.000
_cell.length_c   1.000
_cell.angle_alpha   90.00
_cell.angle_beta   90.00
_cell.angle_gamma   90.00
#
_symmetry.space_group_name_H-M   'P 1'
#
loop_
_entity.id
_entity.type
_entity.pdbx_description
1 polymer ?
#
loop_
_entity_poly.entity_id
_entity_poly.type
_entity_poly.pdbx_seq_one_letter_code
_entity_poly.pdbx_strand_id
1 'polypeptide(L)' 'MTKLFGTNGVRGVINQDMSAELALDVGRAIGTFMQGKVAIATDSRTSADMLRALVSGGMTSAGSSVVDLGMLPTPALQY' A
#
# COMPACT_ATOMS: atom_id res chain seq x y z
N MET A 1 9.58 -18.38 -5.83
CA MET A 1 9.01 -17.03 -5.70
C MET A 1 10.14 -16.04 -5.82
N THR A 2 10.09 -15.17 -6.82
CA THR A 2 11.00 -14.04 -6.94
C THR A 2 10.91 -13.17 -5.68
N LYS A 3 12.02 -12.52 -5.32
CA LYS A 3 12.12 -11.65 -4.13
C LYS A 3 11.09 -10.52 -4.24
N LEU A 4 10.10 -10.48 -3.33
CA LEU A 4 9.01 -9.48 -3.38
C LEU A 4 9.50 -8.07 -3.04
N PHE A 5 10.39 -7.93 -2.05
CA PHE A 5 10.94 -6.64 -1.62
C PHE A 5 12.29 -6.36 -2.29
N GLY A 6 12.36 -5.30 -3.09
CA GLY A 6 13.60 -4.78 -3.69
C GLY A 6 14.23 -3.67 -2.86
N THR A 7 15.06 -2.84 -3.50
CA THR A 7 15.74 -1.70 -2.85
C THR A 7 14.78 -0.67 -2.26
N ASN A 8 13.67 -0.41 -2.96
CA ASN A 8 12.68 0.62 -2.61
C ASN A 8 11.27 0.02 -2.58
N GLY A 9 11.08 -1.05 -1.80
CA GLY A 9 9.78 -1.71 -1.61
C GLY A 9 9.40 -2.72 -2.69
N VAL A 10 8.10 -2.99 -2.79
CA VAL A 10 7.50 -3.91 -3.78
C VAL A 10 7.26 -3.16 -5.08
N ARG A 11 7.72 -3.71 -6.21
CA ARG A 11 7.62 -3.09 -7.54
C ARG A 11 7.14 -4.11 -8.56
N GLY A 12 6.40 -3.62 -9.55
CA GLY A 12 5.84 -4.47 -10.58
C GLY A 12 4.99 -3.68 -11.56
N VAL A 13 4.73 -4.25 -12.74
CA VAL A 13 3.77 -3.71 -13.69
C VAL A 13 2.36 -4.01 -13.19
N ILE A 14 1.51 -2.98 -13.17
CA ILE A 14 0.11 -3.08 -12.73
C ILE A 14 -0.64 -4.10 -13.61
N ASN A 15 -1.44 -4.96 -12.97
CA ASN A 15 -2.19 -6.04 -13.61
C ASN A 15 -1.32 -7.13 -14.29
N GLN A 16 -0.02 -7.17 -13.99
CA GLN A 16 0.88 -8.26 -14.40
C GLN A 16 1.61 -8.81 -13.18
N ASP A 17 2.63 -8.07 -12.71
CA ASP A 17 3.39 -8.45 -11.51
C ASP A 17 2.68 -7.93 -10.24
N MET A 18 2.06 -6.76 -10.34
CA MET A 18 1.32 -6.11 -9.25
C MET A 18 -0.18 -6.30 -9.49
N SER A 19 -0.71 -7.44 -9.04
CA SER A 19 -2.14 -7.75 -9.10
C SER A 19 -2.93 -7.07 -7.98
N ALA A 20 -4.26 -7.04 -8.12
CA ALA A 20 -5.13 -6.49 -7.09
C ALA A 20 -5.09 -7.30 -5.79
N GLU A 21 -5.00 -8.63 -5.91
CA GLU A 21 -4.88 -9.58 -4.81
C GLU A 21 -3.57 -9.34 -4.05
N LEU A 22 -2.46 -9.18 -4.78
CA LEU A 22 -1.17 -8.87 -4.16
C LEU A 22 -1.22 -7.57 -3.36
N ALA A 23 -1.80 -6.50 -3.93
CA ALA A 23 -1.94 -5.22 -3.23
C ALA A 23 -2.80 -5.33 -1.97
N LEU A 24 -3.91 -6.07 -2.04
CA LEU A 24 -4.79 -6.32 -0.90
C LEU A 24 -4.07 -7.10 0.21
N ASP A 25 -3.33 -8.16 -0.16
CA ASP A 25 -2.59 -8.99 0.78
C ASP A 25 -1.40 -8.25 1.41
N VAL A 26 -0.73 -7.36 0.66
CA VAL A 26 0.25 -6.44 1.22
C VAL A 26 -0.41 -5.53 2.26
N GLY A 27 -1.59 -4.98 1.96
CA GLY A 27 -2.36 -4.19 2.93
C GLY A 27 -2.68 -4.97 4.21
N ARG A 28 -3.14 -6.22 4.08
CA ARG A 28 -3.43 -7.10 5.23
C ARG A 28 -2.17 -7.39 6.06
N ALA A 29 -1.05 -7.65 5.39
CA ALA A 29 0.23 -7.90 6.06
C ALA A 29 0.68 -6.66 6.85
N ILE A 30 0.59 -5.47 6.25
CA ILE A 30 0.89 -4.20 6.92
C ILE A 30 -0.02 -4.01 8.14
N GLY A 31 -1.33 -4.18 7.98
CA GLY A 31 -2.28 -3.99 9.07
C GLY A 31 -2.06 -4.95 10.23
N THR A 32 -1.80 -6.22 9.93
CA THR A 32 -1.47 -7.26 10.92
C THR A 32 -0.20 -6.93 11.69
N PHE A 33 0.82 -6.40 11.00
CA PHE A 33 2.13 -6.09 11.59
C PHE A 33 2.12 -4.80 12.41
N MET A 34 1.59 -3.70 11.86
CA MET A 34 1.67 -2.38 12.49
C MET A 34 0.70 -2.26 13.67
N GLN A 35 -0.56 -2.67 13.48
CA GLN A 35 -1.68 -2.48 14.41
C GLN A 35 -1.96 -0.99 14.73
N GLY A 36 -3.22 -0.61 14.96
CA GLY A 36 -3.58 0.79 15.28
C GLY A 36 -3.65 1.71 14.06
N LYS A 37 -3.16 2.95 14.16
CA LYS A 37 -3.31 3.98 13.10
C LYS A 37 -2.18 3.90 12.08
N VAL A 38 -2.53 3.85 10.79
CA VAL A 38 -1.55 3.79 9.69
C VAL A 38 -1.90 4.83 8.64
N ALA A 39 -0.95 5.71 8.31
CA ALA A 39 -1.10 6.68 7.23
C ALA A 39 -0.80 6.06 5.86
N ILE A 40 -1.56 6.47 4.84
CA ILE A 40 -1.33 6.09 3.45
C ILE A 40 -1.34 7.33 2.56
N ALA A 41 -0.44 7.34 1.57
CA ALA A 41 -0.42 8.34 0.52
C ALA A 41 0.13 7.73 -0.79
N THR A 42 -0.07 8.45 -1.89
CA THR A 42 0.37 8.02 -3.23
C THR A 42 1.14 9.11 -3.97
N ASP A 43 1.82 8.71 -5.04
CA ASP A 43 2.33 9.63 -6.07
C ASP A 43 1.26 9.90 -7.14
N SER A 44 1.67 10.49 -8.27
CA SER A 44 0.80 10.89 -9.38
C SER A 44 0.52 9.81 -10.42
N ARG A 45 0.90 8.55 -10.18
CA ARG A 45 0.64 7.47 -11.14
C ARG A 45 -0.85 7.22 -11.29
N THR A 46 -1.28 6.90 -12.52
CA THR A 46 -2.69 6.62 -12.83
C THR A 46 -3.28 5.43 -12.06
N SER A 47 -2.44 4.51 -11.59
CA SER A 47 -2.84 3.36 -10.76
C SER A 47 -2.98 3.68 -9.27
N ALA A 48 -2.68 4.91 -8.85
CA ALA A 48 -2.64 5.31 -7.45
C ALA A 48 -3.97 5.06 -6.72
N ASP A 49 -5.10 5.46 -7.30
CA ASP A 49 -6.40 5.34 -6.63
C ASP A 49 -6.79 3.88 -6.37
N MET A 50 -6.55 3.00 -7.34
CA MET A 50 -6.80 1.57 -7.19
C MET A 50 -5.91 0.97 -6.10
N LEU A 51 -4.60 1.23 -6.13
CA LEU A 51 -3.68 0.69 -5.12
C LEU A 51 -3.99 1.25 -3.72
N ARG A 52 -4.30 2.54 -3.61
CA ARG A 52 -4.69 3.19 -2.35
C ARG A 52 -5.92 2.52 -1.75
N ALA A 53 -6.96 2.27 -2.56
CA ALA A 53 -8.17 1.60 -2.10
C ALA A 53 -7.90 0.16 -1.64
N LEU A 54 -7.15 -0.63 -2.42
CA LEU A 54 -6.86 -2.03 -2.10
C LEU A 54 -5.99 -2.18 -0.85
N VAL A 55 -4.91 -1.42 -0.75
CA VAL A 55 -4.00 -1.47 0.41
C VAL A 55 -4.71 -0.97 1.67
N SER A 56 -5.50 0.11 1.56
CA SER A 56 -6.32 0.61 2.68
C SER A 56 -7.36 -0.40 3.14
N GLY A 57 -8.06 -1.04 2.20
CA GLY A 57 -9.02 -2.09 2.50
C GLY A 57 -8.36 -3.29 3.19
N GLY A 58 -7.17 -3.68 2.74
CA GLY A 58 -6.38 -4.75 3.36
C GLY A 58 -6.00 -4.41 4.81
N MET A 59 -5.44 -3.22 5.03
CA MET A 59 -5.08 -2.74 6.37
C MET A 59 -6.30 -2.67 7.29
N THR A 60 -7.41 -2.13 6.80
CA THR A 60 -8.67 -2.02 7.56
C THR A 60 -9.23 -3.39 7.93
N SER A 61 -9.21 -4.34 6.99
CA SER A 61 -9.67 -5.72 7.24
C SER A 61 -8.84 -6.46 8.29
N ALA A 62 -7.57 -6.06 8.48
CA ALA A 62 -6.68 -6.59 9.50
C ALA A 62 -6.77 -5.82 10.84
N GLY A 63 -7.68 -4.85 10.97
CA GLY A 63 -7.95 -4.13 12.21
C GLY A 63 -7.25 -2.78 12.37
N SER A 64 -6.53 -2.28 11.36
CA SER A 64 -5.91 -0.96 11.41
C SER A 64 -6.89 0.17 11.08
N SER A 65 -6.71 1.31 11.72
CA SER A 65 -7.37 2.58 11.37
C SER A 65 -6.53 3.32 10.34
N VAL A 66 -7.02 3.37 9.10
CA VAL A 66 -6.29 3.98 7.98
C VAL A 66 -6.56 5.49 7.92
N VAL A 67 -5.49 6.28 7.78
CA VAL A 67 -5.54 7.72 7.56
C VAL A 67 -5.05 8.01 6.14
N ASP A 68 -5.97 8.34 5.23
CA ASP A 68 -5.64 8.70 3.85
C ASP A 68 -5.21 10.18 3.78
N LEU A 69 -3.95 10.41 3.41
CA LEU A 69 -3.35 11.73 3.23
C LEU A 69 -3.34 12.19 1.76
N GLY A 70 -3.91 11.39 0.85
CA GLY A 70 -3.99 11.69 -0.57
C GLY A 70 -2.65 11.58 -1.30
N MET A 71 -2.40 12.54 -2.19
CA MET A 71 -1.18 12.58 -3.00
C MET A 71 -0.15 13.52 -2.39
N LEU A 72 1.05 13.01 -2.08
CA LEU A 72 2.16 13.82 -1.57
C LEU A 72 3.52 13.13 -1.81
N PRO A 73 4.64 13.88 -1.79
CA PRO A 73 5.98 13.31 -1.92
C PRO A 73 6.28 12.30 -0.80
N THR A 74 7.00 11.21 -1.10
CA THR A 74 7.39 10.21 -0.10
C THR A 74 8.09 10.80 1.13
N PRO A 75 8.99 11.81 1.03
CA PRO A 75 9.55 12.46 2.22
C PRO A 75 8.51 13.16 3.10
N ALA A 76 7.41 13.68 2.52
CA ALA A 76 6.32 14.29 3.28
C ALA A 76 5.42 13.25 3.96
N LEU A 77 5.34 12.02 3.43
CA LEU A 77 4.65 10.90 4.11
C LEU A 77 5.44 10.44 5.35
N GLN A 78 6.77 10.55 5.30
CA GLN A 78 7.67 10.03 6.32
C GLN A 78 7.88 10.97 7.52
N TYR A 79 7.60 12.26 7.35
CA TYR A 79 7.80 13.29 8.37
C TYR A 79 6.70 13.26 9.42
#